data_AF-A0A536XEM5-F1
#
_entry.id   AF-A0A536XEM5-F1
#
_cell.length_a   1.000
_cell.length_b   1.000
_cell.length_c   1.000
_cell.angle_alpha   90.00
_cell.angle_beta   90.00
_cell.angle_gamma   90.00
#
_symmetry.space_group_name_H-M   'P 1'
#
loop_
_entity.id
_entity.type
_entity.pdbx_description
1 polymer ?
#
loop_
_entity_poly.entity_id
_entity_poly.type
_entity_poly.pdbx_seq_one_letter_code
_entity_poly.pdbx_strand_id
1 'polypeptide(L)'
;MLDAITGQVLDKVSTGTGTTVTPSGLMRQGGYFKAGLVDAKMDFVYGGDLQGNVWRMDMSTSPPALMHMATLKDGAGNPQPISVRPVVTNLNNNRIYYVGTGRYLASTDPSDTSQQSIYGFKDKDADYGTNIRTANLVTQTLTTGSSRTITNNAVNWSTQDGFVIDLNPGGDSPGERIVLDPRLELGTLVFASNVPIVGGCIPGGDSFVYNLDFSTGSYVPGAVSNIAAVRQGAFLVGFTPIQTIDGSIRTVNTDSSGGLGTGSVNINKNPKGISRFSYRER
;
A
#
# COMPACT_ATOMS: atom_id res chain seq x y z
N MET A 1 -9.43 7.95 19.42
CA MET A 1 -9.11 6.72 20.16
C MET A 1 -10.29 6.36 21.04
N LEU A 2 -10.73 5.10 20.99
CA LEU A 2 -11.85 4.60 21.80
C LEU A 2 -11.32 3.56 22.78
N ASP A 3 -11.87 3.54 23.97
CA ASP A 3 -11.71 2.44 24.90
C ASP A 3 -12.38 1.19 24.32
N ALA A 4 -11.65 0.08 24.29
CA ALA A 4 -12.10 -1.14 23.61
C ALA A 4 -13.26 -1.83 24.33
N ILE A 5 -13.47 -1.58 25.63
CA ILE A 5 -14.50 -2.25 26.44
C ILE A 5 -15.76 -1.39 26.52
N THR A 6 -15.58 -0.10 26.82
CA THR A 6 -16.66 0.84 27.13
C THR A 6 -17.10 1.65 25.91
N GLY A 7 -16.26 1.74 24.87
CA GLY A 7 -16.48 2.63 23.73
C GLY A 7 -16.31 4.11 24.07
N GLN A 8 -15.85 4.46 25.28
CA GLN A 8 -15.58 5.84 25.67
C GLN A 8 -14.53 6.44 24.75
N VAL A 9 -14.72 7.70 24.34
CA VAL A 9 -13.67 8.44 23.64
C VAL A 9 -12.57 8.79 24.62
N LEU A 10 -11.41 8.17 24.43
CA LEU A 10 -10.20 8.45 25.23
C LEU A 10 -9.55 9.74 24.74
N ASP A 11 -9.30 9.81 23.44
CA ASP A 11 -8.66 10.97 22.80
C ASP A 11 -9.29 11.26 21.43
N LYS A 12 -9.30 12.55 21.06
CA LYS A 12 -9.59 13.01 19.70
C LYS A 12 -8.39 13.79 19.18
N VAL A 13 -7.79 13.28 18.11
CA VAL A 13 -6.65 13.90 17.47
C VAL A 13 -7.10 14.34 16.07
N SER A 14 -7.05 15.63 15.80
CA SER A 14 -7.46 16.21 14.52
C SER A 14 -6.25 16.33 13.59
N THR A 15 -6.43 16.00 12.31
CA THR A 15 -5.46 16.29 11.26
C THR A 15 -5.42 17.78 10.89
N GLY A 16 -6.47 18.53 11.25
CA GLY A 16 -6.65 19.92 10.81
C GLY A 16 -6.91 20.06 9.32
N THR A 17 -7.10 18.96 8.58
CA THR A 17 -7.29 18.95 7.13
C THR A 17 -8.73 18.65 6.72
N GLY A 18 -9.13 19.19 5.57
CA GLY A 18 -10.48 19.05 5.02
C GLY A 18 -11.48 20.08 5.51
N THR A 19 -12.63 20.08 4.85
CA THR A 19 -13.75 20.98 5.12
C THR A 19 -15.03 20.17 5.24
N THR A 20 -16.13 20.82 5.60
CA THR A 20 -17.46 20.20 5.62
C THR A 20 -17.95 19.79 4.22
N VAL A 21 -17.43 20.42 3.16
CA VAL A 21 -17.77 20.11 1.76
C VAL A 21 -16.84 19.03 1.20
N THR A 22 -15.56 19.10 1.55
CA THR A 22 -14.53 18.15 1.12
C THR A 22 -13.81 17.59 2.34
N PRO A 23 -14.44 16.65 3.08
CA PRO A 23 -13.81 16.06 4.26
C PRO A 23 -12.53 15.34 3.85
N SER A 24 -11.47 15.48 4.65
CA SER A 24 -10.21 14.74 4.46
C SER A 24 -10.45 13.23 4.57
N GLY A 25 -11.21 12.80 5.60
CA GLY A 25 -11.57 11.40 5.82
C GLY A 25 -10.34 10.54 6.09
N LEU A 26 -9.94 10.43 7.37
CA LEU A 26 -8.88 9.49 7.77
C LEU A 26 -9.38 8.06 7.52
N MET A 27 -8.65 7.32 6.69
CA MET A 27 -9.05 6.00 6.22
C MET A 27 -8.46 4.89 7.11
N ARG A 28 -8.27 3.69 6.55
CA ARG A 28 -7.79 2.53 7.30
C ARG A 28 -6.39 2.81 7.88
N GLN A 29 -6.23 2.48 9.16
CA GLN A 29 -5.00 2.69 9.92
C GLN A 29 -4.26 1.38 10.16
N GLY A 30 -2.93 1.46 10.28
CA GLY A 30 -2.03 0.36 10.63
C GLY A 30 -1.18 0.71 11.84
N GLY A 31 -1.15 -0.16 12.84
CA GLY A 31 -0.29 -0.02 14.01
C GLY A 31 1.11 -0.55 13.74
N TYR A 32 2.12 0.11 14.30
CA TYR A 32 3.51 -0.32 14.31
C TYR A 32 3.95 -0.61 15.74
N PHE A 33 4.61 -1.76 15.90
CA PHE A 33 5.09 -2.29 17.17
C PHE A 33 6.59 -2.49 17.05
N LYS A 34 7.39 -1.69 17.77
CA LYS A 34 8.86 -1.78 17.67
C LYS A 34 9.39 -3.14 18.10
N ALA A 35 8.72 -3.78 19.06
CA ALA A 35 9.09 -5.08 19.60
C ALA A 35 7.89 -6.05 19.65
N GLY A 36 7.08 -6.09 18.58
CA GLY A 36 5.78 -6.79 18.55
C GLY A 36 5.76 -8.27 18.95
N LEU A 37 6.91 -8.95 18.96
CA LEU A 37 7.04 -10.35 19.43
C LEU A 37 7.13 -10.50 20.96
N VAL A 38 7.57 -9.45 21.65
CA VAL A 38 7.81 -9.45 23.10
C VAL A 38 6.99 -8.39 23.83
N ASP A 39 6.58 -7.33 23.14
CA ASP A 39 5.74 -6.26 23.64
C ASP A 39 4.66 -5.90 22.61
N ALA A 40 3.40 -6.08 22.99
CA ALA A 40 2.24 -5.74 22.18
C ALA A 40 1.83 -4.26 22.31
N LYS A 41 2.69 -3.42 22.90
CA LYS A 41 2.50 -1.97 22.92
C LYS A 41 2.70 -1.37 21.52
N MET A 42 1.65 -0.73 21.04
CA MET A 42 1.68 0.05 19.80
C MET A 42 2.48 1.32 20.04
N ASP A 43 3.49 1.58 19.21
CA ASP A 43 4.33 2.79 19.32
C ASP A 43 3.85 3.88 18.37
N PHE A 44 3.51 3.49 17.14
CA PHE A 44 2.98 4.41 16.14
C PHE A 44 1.72 3.85 15.49
N VAL A 45 0.83 4.75 15.08
CA VAL A 45 -0.28 4.44 14.18
C VAL A 45 -0.10 5.25 12.91
N TYR A 46 -0.12 4.58 11.78
CA TYR A 46 -0.05 5.22 10.47
C TYR A 46 -1.40 5.14 9.76
N GLY A 47 -1.71 6.16 8.97
CA GLY A 47 -2.91 6.18 8.13
C GLY A 47 -2.83 7.24 7.06
N GLY A 48 -3.62 7.06 6.00
CA GLY A 48 -3.79 8.06 4.95
C GLY A 48 -5.19 8.65 4.94
N ASP A 49 -5.36 9.74 4.20
CA ASP A 49 -6.66 10.36 3.95
C ASP A 49 -7.00 10.50 2.46
N LEU A 50 -8.23 10.91 2.15
CA LEU A 50 -8.72 11.06 0.77
C LEU A 50 -8.12 12.28 0.04
N GLN A 51 -7.34 13.11 0.72
CA GLN A 51 -6.55 14.19 0.11
C GLN A 51 -5.10 13.75 -0.15
N GLY A 52 -4.76 12.50 0.12
CA GLY A 52 -3.44 11.93 -0.11
C GLY A 52 -2.43 12.24 1.00
N ASN A 53 -2.86 12.82 2.12
CA ASN A 53 -1.96 13.05 3.24
C ASN A 53 -1.70 11.74 3.98
N VAL A 54 -0.45 11.53 4.36
CA VAL A 54 0.02 10.44 5.22
C VAL A 54 0.29 10.99 6.60
N TRP A 55 -0.25 10.31 7.60
CA TRP A 55 -0.19 10.71 9.00
C TRP A 55 0.44 9.62 9.84
N ARG A 56 1.22 10.03 10.84
CA ARG A 56 1.71 9.17 11.91
C ARG A 56 1.29 9.75 13.25
N MET A 57 0.65 8.95 14.08
CA MET A 57 0.40 9.24 15.49
C MET A 57 1.43 8.53 16.36
N ASP A 58 2.09 9.27 17.23
CA ASP A 58 2.94 8.76 18.31
C ASP A 58 2.07 8.43 19.53
N MET A 59 2.06 7.15 19.89
CA MET A 59 1.24 6.61 20.98
C MET A 59 1.95 6.68 22.33
N SER A 60 3.17 7.22 22.40
CA SER A 60 3.93 7.39 23.65
C SER A 60 3.51 8.62 24.46
N THR A 61 2.69 9.51 23.88
CA THR A 61 2.18 10.72 24.54
C THR A 61 0.67 10.65 24.76
N SER A 62 0.16 11.45 25.70
CA SER A 62 -1.29 11.60 25.97
C SER A 62 -1.64 13.10 25.96
N PRO A 63 -2.43 13.59 24.98
CA PRO A 63 -2.94 12.87 23.82
C PRO A 63 -1.82 12.41 22.86
N PRO A 64 -2.07 11.42 21.97
CA PRO A 64 -1.12 11.02 20.94
C PRO A 64 -0.70 12.19 20.05
N ALA A 65 0.60 12.32 19.79
CA ALA A 65 1.11 13.40 18.95
C ALA A 65 0.97 13.04 17.46
N LEU A 66 0.33 13.90 16.67
CA LEU A 66 0.14 13.70 15.24
C LEU A 66 1.23 14.41 14.43
N MET A 67 1.77 13.70 13.44
CA MET A 67 2.72 14.23 12.47
C MET A 67 2.19 14.00 11.05
N HIS A 68 2.18 15.06 10.24
CA HIS A 68 2.09 14.94 8.80
C HIS A 68 3.42 14.39 8.26
N MET A 69 3.38 13.30 7.51
CA MET A 69 4.57 12.69 6.93
C MET A 69 4.81 13.14 5.50
N ALA A 70 3.76 13.23 4.69
CA ALA A 70 3.83 13.56 3.27
C ALA A 70 2.42 13.71 2.68
N THR A 71 2.29 14.48 1.60
CA THR A 71 1.15 14.35 0.69
C THR A 71 1.56 13.60 -0.58
N LEU A 72 0.85 12.52 -0.89
CA LEU A 72 1.05 11.72 -2.10
C LEU A 72 0.38 12.42 -3.30
N LYS A 73 1.16 12.61 -4.35
CA LYS A 73 0.74 13.26 -5.59
C LYS A 73 1.25 12.50 -6.80
N ASP A 74 0.51 12.55 -7.89
CA ASP A 74 0.96 12.05 -9.19
C ASP A 74 2.09 12.94 -9.77
N GLY A 75 2.64 12.53 -10.91
CA GLY A 75 3.70 13.29 -11.61
C GLY A 75 3.27 14.68 -12.08
N ALA A 76 1.97 14.95 -12.19
CA ALA A 76 1.40 16.25 -12.54
C ALA A 76 1.09 17.13 -11.31
N GLY A 77 1.30 16.61 -10.09
CA GLY A 77 1.06 17.33 -8.85
C GLY A 77 -0.37 17.21 -8.31
N ASN A 78 -1.20 16.33 -8.87
CA ASN A 78 -2.55 16.09 -8.38
C ASN A 78 -2.51 15.17 -7.14
N PRO A 79 -3.19 15.52 -6.04
CA PRO A 79 -3.27 14.67 -4.86
C PRO A 79 -3.91 13.32 -5.17
N GLN A 80 -3.37 12.25 -4.58
CA GLN A 80 -3.85 10.88 -4.80
C GLN A 80 -4.51 10.35 -3.52
N PRO A 81 -5.80 10.00 -3.53
CA PRO A 81 -6.52 9.58 -2.34
C PRO A 81 -5.96 8.25 -1.78
N ILE A 82 -5.98 8.06 -0.47
CA ILE A 82 -5.54 6.82 0.18
C ILE A 82 -6.72 6.20 0.90
N SER A 83 -7.17 5.02 0.48
CA SER A 83 -8.29 4.30 1.12
C SER A 83 -7.89 3.00 1.84
N VAL A 84 -6.67 2.51 1.60
CA VAL A 84 -6.18 1.22 2.09
C VAL A 84 -5.37 1.36 3.36
N ARG A 85 -5.27 0.27 4.12
CA ARG A 85 -4.36 0.21 5.27
C ARG A 85 -2.91 0.21 4.78
N PRO A 86 -2.03 1.05 5.34
CA PRO A 86 -0.60 0.97 5.03
C PRO A 86 0.07 -0.24 5.67
N VAL A 87 1.21 -0.62 5.12
CA VAL A 87 2.11 -1.64 5.65
C VAL A 87 3.37 -0.95 6.12
N VAL A 88 3.87 -1.28 7.32
CA VAL A 88 5.08 -0.66 7.87
C VAL A 88 6.00 -1.74 8.39
N THR A 89 7.25 -1.76 7.95
CA THR A 89 8.25 -2.73 8.43
C THR A 89 9.60 -2.06 8.68
N ASN A 90 10.54 -2.79 9.27
CA ASN A 90 11.93 -2.35 9.37
C ASN A 90 12.76 -2.96 8.25
N LEU A 91 13.58 -2.11 7.64
CA LEU A 91 14.65 -2.51 6.74
C LEU A 91 15.96 -1.94 7.28
N ASN A 92 16.78 -2.80 7.88
CA ASN A 92 17.92 -2.40 8.69
C ASN A 92 17.47 -1.44 9.80
N ASN A 93 18.01 -0.21 9.83
CA ASN A 93 17.67 0.81 10.82
C ASN A 93 16.54 1.75 10.37
N ASN A 94 15.95 1.52 9.20
CA ASN A 94 14.90 2.38 8.66
C ASN A 94 13.53 1.73 8.86
N ARG A 95 12.55 2.51 9.31
CA ARG A 95 11.13 2.15 9.22
C ARG A 95 10.64 2.52 7.83
N ILE A 96 10.11 1.55 7.08
CA ILE A 96 9.62 1.76 5.72
C ILE A 96 8.11 1.65 5.73
N TYR A 97 7.45 2.67 5.20
CA TYR A 97 6.02 2.79 5.03
C TYR A 97 5.64 2.51 3.57
N TYR A 98 4.71 1.59 3.37
CA TYR A 98 4.18 1.21 2.06
C TYR A 98 2.69 1.50 1.99
N VAL A 99 2.26 2.13 0.90
CA VAL A 99 0.85 2.41 0.68
C VAL A 99 0.53 2.52 -0.81
N GLY A 100 -0.63 2.00 -1.19
CA GLY A 100 -1.21 2.22 -2.50
C GLY A 100 -2.21 3.37 -2.49
N THR A 101 -2.28 4.12 -3.58
CA THR A 101 -3.28 5.17 -3.75
C THR A 101 -4.47 4.67 -4.58
N GLY A 102 -5.63 5.28 -4.33
CA GLY A 102 -6.89 4.88 -4.91
C GLY A 102 -8.06 5.05 -3.95
N ARG A 103 -9.24 5.29 -4.53
CA ARG A 103 -10.53 5.14 -3.85
C ARG A 103 -11.56 4.56 -4.81
N TYR A 104 -12.54 3.88 -4.22
CA TYR A 104 -13.70 3.31 -4.92
C TYR A 104 -14.91 3.31 -3.97
N LEU A 105 -15.27 4.50 -3.50
CA LEU A 105 -16.28 4.76 -2.47
C LEU A 105 -17.36 5.76 -2.94
N ALA A 106 -17.08 6.55 -3.98
CA ALA A 106 -17.99 7.52 -4.56
C ALA A 106 -18.52 7.06 -5.91
N SER A 107 -19.69 7.55 -6.30
CA SER A 107 -20.33 7.23 -7.58
C SER A 107 -19.53 7.66 -8.82
N THR A 108 -18.60 8.62 -8.66
CA THR A 108 -17.72 9.10 -9.72
C THR A 108 -16.47 8.24 -9.92
N ASP A 109 -16.11 7.42 -8.92
CA ASP A 109 -14.86 6.66 -8.93
C ASP A 109 -14.76 5.63 -10.07
N PRO A 110 -15.84 4.95 -10.52
CA PRO A 110 -15.77 4.02 -11.65
C PRO A 110 -15.32 4.65 -12.97
N SER A 111 -15.58 5.95 -13.18
CA SER A 111 -15.20 6.67 -14.40
C SER A 111 -13.93 7.51 -14.24
N ASP A 112 -13.38 7.63 -13.04
CA ASP A 112 -12.16 8.42 -12.80
C ASP A 112 -10.96 7.70 -13.40
N THR A 113 -10.16 8.38 -14.21
CA THR A 113 -8.95 7.82 -14.83
C THR A 113 -7.66 8.42 -14.28
N SER A 114 -7.75 9.20 -13.20
CA SER A 114 -6.61 9.84 -12.54
C SER A 114 -5.52 8.84 -12.17
N GLN A 115 -4.26 9.21 -12.42
CA GLN A 115 -3.09 8.38 -12.14
C GLN A 115 -3.00 8.02 -10.66
N GLN A 116 -2.90 6.72 -10.35
CA GLN A 116 -2.58 6.23 -9.00
C GLN A 116 -1.20 5.57 -8.97
N SER A 117 -0.69 5.35 -7.77
CA SER A 117 0.66 4.83 -7.58
C SER A 117 0.73 3.95 -6.35
N ILE A 118 1.78 3.15 -6.26
CA ILE A 118 2.22 2.56 -5.00
C ILE A 118 3.55 3.18 -4.58
N TYR A 119 3.65 3.48 -3.29
CA TYR A 119 4.82 4.10 -2.68
C TYR A 119 5.39 3.17 -1.62
N GLY A 120 6.72 3.16 -1.51
CA GLY A 120 7.45 2.61 -0.38
C GLY A 120 8.53 3.62 0.03
N PHE A 121 8.41 4.25 1.20
CA PHE A 121 9.35 5.30 1.63
C PHE A 121 9.63 5.26 3.12
N LYS A 122 10.76 5.84 3.52
CA LYS A 122 11.19 5.87 4.92
C LYS A 122 10.26 6.75 5.74
N ASP A 123 9.92 6.28 6.93
CA ASP A 123 9.64 7.20 8.03
C ASP A 123 10.97 7.74 8.57
N LYS A 124 11.34 8.94 8.11
CA LYS A 124 12.57 9.64 8.52
C LYS A 124 12.40 10.53 9.75
N ASP A 125 11.31 10.34 10.52
CA ASP A 125 10.96 11.19 11.67
C ASP A 125 10.79 12.68 11.34
N ALA A 126 10.49 12.98 10.09
CA ALA A 126 10.27 14.34 9.59
C ALA A 126 9.31 14.34 8.41
N ASP A 127 8.64 15.48 8.21
CA ASP A 127 7.72 15.71 7.10
C ASP A 127 8.47 15.85 5.77
N TYR A 128 7.99 15.16 4.72
CA TYR A 128 8.42 15.33 3.33
C TYR A 128 7.72 16.51 2.62
N GLY A 129 6.72 17.11 3.26
CA GLY A 129 5.94 18.21 2.75
C GLY A 129 4.76 17.77 1.88
N THR A 130 4.20 18.73 1.13
CA THR A 130 2.93 18.56 0.40
C THR A 130 3.07 17.87 -0.97
N ASN A 131 4.24 17.32 -1.28
CA ASN A 131 4.46 16.52 -2.46
C ASN A 131 5.63 15.55 -2.23
N ILE A 132 5.33 14.28 -1.96
CA ILE A 132 6.35 13.24 -1.74
C ILE A 132 7.33 13.09 -2.91
N ARG A 133 6.95 13.48 -4.14
CA ARG A 133 7.83 13.37 -5.32
C ARG A 133 8.97 14.38 -5.35
N THR A 134 9.01 15.35 -4.43
CA THR A 134 10.20 16.19 -4.24
C THR A 134 11.28 15.49 -3.39
N ALA A 135 10.95 14.34 -2.78
CA ALA A 135 11.91 13.48 -2.09
C ALA A 135 12.77 12.67 -3.08
N ASN A 136 13.85 12.06 -2.58
CA ASN A 136 14.74 11.24 -3.40
C ASN A 136 14.18 9.82 -3.59
N LEU A 137 13.12 9.69 -4.38
CA LEU A 137 12.49 8.41 -4.70
C LEU A 137 13.06 7.79 -5.98
N VAL A 138 13.23 6.47 -5.97
CA VAL A 138 13.51 5.68 -7.18
C VAL A 138 12.21 5.36 -7.91
N THR A 139 12.11 5.72 -9.18
CA THR A 139 10.98 5.27 -10.01
C THR A 139 11.23 3.86 -10.51
N GLN A 140 10.26 2.97 -10.31
CA GLN A 140 10.18 1.71 -11.04
C GLN A 140 9.10 1.79 -12.11
N THR A 141 9.38 1.24 -13.29
CA THR A 141 8.50 1.33 -14.46
C THR A 141 8.03 -0.05 -14.87
N LEU A 142 6.71 -0.22 -15.00
CA LEU A 142 6.06 -1.44 -15.44
C LEU A 142 5.96 -1.49 -16.98
N THR A 143 5.98 -2.69 -17.55
CA THR A 143 5.58 -2.92 -18.94
C THR A 143 4.05 -3.02 -19.06
N THR A 144 3.54 -2.90 -20.29
CA THR A 144 2.12 -3.12 -20.61
C THR A 144 1.77 -4.61 -20.71
N GLY A 145 0.46 -4.93 -20.82
CA GLY A 145 -0.02 -6.29 -21.08
C GLY A 145 -0.45 -7.07 -19.83
N SER A 146 -0.89 -8.32 -20.06
CA SER A 146 -1.47 -9.20 -19.03
C SER A 146 -0.45 -9.73 -18.02
N SER A 147 0.82 -9.82 -18.40
CA SER A 147 1.93 -10.12 -17.49
C SER A 147 2.92 -8.97 -17.58
N ARG A 148 3.05 -8.22 -16.50
CA ARG A 148 3.89 -7.03 -16.45
C ARG A 148 5.23 -7.37 -15.83
N THR A 149 6.30 -7.01 -16.51
CA THR A 149 7.64 -6.96 -15.91
C THR A 149 7.90 -5.55 -15.37
N ILE A 150 8.96 -5.40 -14.59
CA ILE A 150 9.32 -4.12 -13.97
C ILE A 150 10.83 -3.88 -14.05
N THR A 151 11.22 -2.61 -14.10
CA THR A 151 12.63 -2.21 -14.03
C THR A 151 13.31 -2.71 -12.76
N ASN A 152 14.64 -2.89 -12.83
CA ASN A 152 15.46 -3.31 -11.70
C ASN A 152 16.34 -2.18 -11.16
N ASN A 153 15.75 -1.01 -10.92
CA ASN A 153 16.51 0.11 -10.38
C ASN A 153 16.80 -0.17 -8.89
N ALA A 154 18.06 -0.07 -8.48
CA ALA A 154 18.43 -0.30 -7.09
C ALA A 154 17.93 0.84 -6.19
N VAL A 155 17.50 0.51 -4.97
CA VAL A 155 17.14 1.47 -3.93
C VAL A 155 18.18 1.43 -2.81
N ASN A 156 19.01 2.45 -2.73
CA ASN A 156 20.00 2.62 -1.67
C ASN A 156 19.39 3.37 -0.49
N TRP A 157 18.92 2.62 0.51
CA TRP A 157 18.32 3.17 1.72
C TRP A 157 19.28 3.93 2.66
N SER A 158 20.54 4.17 2.30
CA SER A 158 21.37 5.16 2.99
C SER A 158 21.24 6.58 2.41
N THR A 159 20.94 6.71 1.11
CA THR A 159 20.91 7.99 0.40
C THR A 159 19.57 8.35 -0.22
N GLN A 160 18.72 7.36 -0.50
CA GLN A 160 17.40 7.54 -1.10
C GLN A 160 16.31 7.42 -0.03
N ASP A 161 15.17 8.04 -0.31
CA ASP A 161 14.01 8.09 0.58
C ASP A 161 13.05 6.91 0.34
N GLY A 162 13.11 6.27 -0.81
CA GLY A 162 12.22 5.17 -1.15
C GLY A 162 12.08 4.94 -2.64
N PHE A 163 10.91 4.42 -3.04
CA PHE A 163 10.53 4.20 -4.43
C PHE A 163 9.06 4.52 -4.69
N VAL A 164 8.73 4.70 -5.97
CA VAL A 164 7.38 4.91 -6.49
C VAL A 164 7.16 4.11 -7.77
N ILE A 165 5.94 3.62 -7.96
CA ILE A 165 5.51 2.90 -9.16
C ILE A 165 4.17 3.48 -9.58
N ASP A 166 4.12 4.03 -10.80
CA ASP A 166 2.89 4.56 -11.37
C ASP A 166 2.06 3.45 -12.04
N LEU A 167 0.78 3.37 -11.67
CA LEU A 167 -0.18 2.37 -12.14
C LEU A 167 -0.93 2.90 -13.35
N ASN A 168 -0.36 2.75 -14.55
CA ASN A 168 -1.03 2.90 -15.86
C ASN A 168 0.05 2.75 -16.95
N PRO A 169 0.82 1.64 -16.99
CA PRO A 169 1.95 1.52 -17.90
C PRO A 169 1.49 1.73 -19.33
N GLY A 170 2.14 2.66 -20.05
CA GLY A 170 1.84 2.96 -21.44
C GLY A 170 0.39 3.41 -21.73
N GLY A 171 -0.40 3.78 -20.72
CA GLY A 171 -1.82 4.11 -20.90
C GLY A 171 -2.76 2.90 -21.00
N ASP A 172 -2.28 1.69 -20.71
CA ASP A 172 -3.00 0.41 -20.88
C ASP A 172 -4.03 0.11 -19.77
N SER A 173 -3.99 0.86 -18.67
CA SER A 173 -4.90 0.67 -17.53
C SER A 173 -5.24 2.01 -16.85
N PRO A 174 -5.92 2.93 -17.57
CA PRO A 174 -6.28 4.23 -17.01
C PRO A 174 -7.15 4.07 -15.76
N GLY A 175 -6.84 4.84 -14.72
CA GLY A 175 -7.56 4.77 -13.45
C GLY A 175 -7.31 3.51 -12.62
N GLU A 176 -6.29 2.69 -12.97
CA GLU A 176 -5.84 1.59 -12.13
C GLU A 176 -5.50 2.09 -10.72
N ARG A 177 -6.00 1.41 -9.69
CA ARG A 177 -5.95 1.90 -8.31
C ARG A 177 -5.91 0.78 -7.28
N ILE A 178 -5.38 1.07 -6.10
CA ILE A 178 -5.29 0.09 -5.00
C ILE A 178 -6.37 0.44 -3.97
N VAL A 179 -7.33 -0.49 -3.79
CA VAL A 179 -8.46 -0.36 -2.83
C VAL A 179 -8.60 -1.57 -1.90
N LEU A 180 -7.70 -2.55 -2.05
CA LEU A 180 -7.54 -3.68 -1.15
C LEU A 180 -6.21 -3.53 -0.41
N ASP A 181 -6.20 -3.90 0.87
CA ASP A 181 -5.04 -3.67 1.73
C ASP A 181 -3.83 -4.45 1.22
N PRO A 182 -2.67 -3.80 0.97
CA PRO A 182 -1.42 -4.50 0.72
C PRO A 182 -1.00 -5.32 1.94
N ARG A 183 -0.11 -6.29 1.71
CA ARG A 183 0.48 -7.16 2.73
C ARG A 183 1.98 -7.32 2.47
N LEU A 184 2.74 -7.58 3.53
CA LEU A 184 4.13 -7.99 3.42
C LEU A 184 4.23 -9.46 3.81
N GLU A 185 4.74 -10.29 2.90
CA GLU A 185 4.87 -11.73 3.12
C GLU A 185 6.31 -12.14 2.82
N LEU A 186 7.08 -12.47 3.87
CA LEU A 186 8.46 -12.98 3.77
C LEU A 186 9.36 -12.14 2.82
N GLY A 187 9.25 -10.81 2.88
CA GLY A 187 10.03 -9.87 2.06
C GLY A 187 9.40 -9.51 0.72
N THR A 188 8.15 -9.94 0.50
CA THR A 188 7.39 -9.63 -0.71
C THR A 188 6.25 -8.70 -0.37
N LEU A 189 6.25 -7.51 -0.98
CA LEU A 189 5.10 -6.63 -0.97
C LEU A 189 4.09 -7.16 -1.98
N VAL A 190 2.98 -7.68 -1.48
CA VAL A 190 1.93 -8.33 -2.25
C VAL A 190 0.62 -7.53 -2.14
N PHE A 191 0.04 -7.20 -3.29
CA PHE A 191 -1.17 -6.39 -3.35
C PHE A 191 -1.95 -6.63 -4.63
N ALA A 192 -3.21 -6.21 -4.64
CA ALA A 192 -4.05 -6.17 -5.82
C ALA A 192 -4.41 -4.73 -6.17
N SER A 193 -4.34 -4.39 -7.45
CA SER A 193 -4.94 -3.18 -8.01
C SER A 193 -6.19 -3.55 -8.80
N ASN A 194 -7.13 -2.62 -8.91
CA ASN A 194 -8.29 -2.73 -9.78
C ASN A 194 -8.23 -1.67 -10.88
N VAL A 195 -8.67 -2.04 -12.07
CA VAL A 195 -8.88 -1.16 -13.23
C VAL A 195 -10.38 -1.05 -13.46
N PRO A 196 -11.05 0.00 -12.93
CA PRO A 196 -12.47 0.17 -13.13
C PRO A 196 -12.85 0.30 -14.60
N ILE A 197 -13.94 -0.36 -15.00
CA ILE A 197 -14.49 -0.24 -16.36
C ILE A 197 -16.00 0.02 -16.25
N VAL A 198 -16.45 1.13 -16.85
CA VAL A 198 -17.88 1.45 -16.94
C VAL A 198 -18.47 0.81 -18.19
N GLY A 199 -19.59 0.11 -18.05
CA GLY A 199 -20.32 -0.49 -19.17
C GLY A 199 -19.67 -1.72 -19.82
N GLY A 200 -18.65 -2.30 -19.17
CA GLY A 200 -18.00 -3.53 -19.62
C GLY A 200 -18.79 -4.80 -19.28
N CYS A 201 -18.47 -5.91 -19.94
CA CYS A 201 -19.08 -7.23 -19.66
C CYS A 201 -18.64 -7.83 -18.31
N ILE A 202 -17.55 -7.30 -17.72
CA ILE A 202 -17.02 -7.74 -16.42
C ILE A 202 -17.49 -6.73 -15.37
N PRO A 203 -18.35 -7.12 -14.42
CA PRO A 203 -18.84 -6.22 -13.38
C PRO A 203 -17.69 -5.59 -12.59
N GLY A 204 -17.65 -4.26 -12.56
CA GLY A 204 -16.64 -3.47 -11.84
C GLY A 204 -15.34 -3.20 -12.63
N GLY A 205 -14.92 -4.10 -13.52
CA GLY A 205 -13.69 -3.96 -14.31
C GLY A 205 -12.72 -5.13 -14.16
N ASP A 206 -11.42 -4.86 -14.29
CA ASP A 206 -10.36 -5.86 -14.18
C ASP A 206 -9.45 -5.58 -12.96
N SER A 207 -8.41 -6.38 -12.76
CA SER A 207 -7.44 -6.24 -11.69
C SER A 207 -6.09 -6.85 -12.06
N PHE A 208 -5.07 -6.48 -11.30
CA PHE A 208 -3.73 -7.08 -11.35
C PHE A 208 -3.31 -7.46 -9.94
N VAL A 209 -2.66 -8.61 -9.81
CA VAL A 209 -1.99 -9.02 -8.58
C VAL A 209 -0.50 -8.83 -8.74
N TYR A 210 0.10 -8.10 -7.80
CA TYR A 210 1.50 -7.72 -7.79
C TYR A 210 2.29 -8.48 -6.73
N ASN A 211 3.51 -8.87 -7.08
CA ASN A 211 4.51 -9.42 -6.18
C ASN A 211 5.81 -8.63 -6.39
N LEU A 212 6.16 -7.78 -5.43
CA LEU A 212 7.34 -6.93 -5.50
C LEU A 212 8.30 -7.24 -4.36
N ASP A 213 9.60 -7.11 -4.62
CA ASP A 213 10.60 -7.08 -3.57
C ASP A 213 10.39 -5.84 -2.71
N PHE A 214 10.14 -6.02 -1.42
CA PHE A 214 9.81 -4.91 -0.52
C PHE A 214 10.95 -3.87 -0.40
N SER A 215 12.19 -4.28 -0.60
CA SER A 215 13.36 -3.41 -0.42
C SER A 215 13.64 -2.56 -1.65
N THR A 216 13.11 -2.92 -2.82
CA THR A 216 13.41 -2.18 -4.07
C THR A 216 12.17 -1.71 -4.82
N GLY A 217 11.00 -2.31 -4.56
CA GLY A 217 9.81 -2.15 -5.39
C GLY A 217 9.93 -2.81 -6.76
N SER A 218 11.02 -3.54 -7.04
CA SER A 218 11.25 -4.30 -8.27
C SER A 218 10.62 -5.69 -8.18
N TYR A 219 10.83 -6.54 -9.18
CA TYR A 219 10.42 -7.94 -9.16
C TYR A 219 11.10 -8.68 -7.99
N VAL A 220 10.42 -9.69 -7.46
CA VAL A 220 10.98 -10.56 -6.42
C VAL A 220 12.19 -11.33 -7.00
N PRO A 221 13.37 -11.31 -6.36
CA PRO A 221 14.51 -12.11 -6.81
C PRO A 221 14.14 -13.59 -7.01
N GLY A 222 14.39 -14.12 -8.21
CA GLY A 222 14.00 -15.47 -8.62
C GLY A 222 12.64 -15.58 -9.29
N ALA A 223 11.90 -14.47 -9.45
CA ALA A 223 10.69 -14.43 -10.28
C ALA A 223 11.01 -14.81 -11.73
N VAL A 224 10.18 -15.67 -12.31
CA VAL A 224 10.31 -16.09 -13.72
C VAL A 224 10.09 -14.86 -14.61
N SER A 225 11.01 -14.65 -15.56
CA SER A 225 10.96 -13.55 -16.54
C SER A 225 10.78 -12.15 -15.94
N ASN A 226 11.23 -11.93 -14.70
CA ASN A 226 11.10 -10.66 -13.97
C ASN A 226 9.64 -10.17 -13.87
N ILE A 227 8.67 -11.09 -13.84
CA ILE A 227 7.25 -10.75 -13.72
C ILE A 227 6.98 -10.15 -12.35
N ALA A 228 6.37 -8.98 -12.36
CA ALA A 228 5.95 -8.22 -11.19
C ALA A 228 4.43 -8.27 -10.99
N ALA A 229 3.64 -8.38 -12.06
CA ALA A 229 2.18 -8.39 -11.97
C ALA A 229 1.51 -9.30 -13.00
N VAL A 230 0.37 -9.86 -12.63
CA VAL A 230 -0.46 -10.70 -13.52
C VAL A 230 -1.91 -10.23 -13.45
N ARG A 231 -2.52 -10.01 -14.62
CA ARG A 231 -3.95 -9.66 -14.78
C ARG A 231 -4.84 -10.81 -14.33
N GLN A 232 -5.94 -10.52 -13.65
CA GLN A 232 -6.85 -11.56 -13.13
C GLN A 232 -8.11 -11.75 -13.97
N GLY A 233 -8.47 -10.81 -14.84
CA GLY A 233 -9.69 -10.87 -15.66
C GLY A 233 -10.97 -10.56 -14.88
N ALA A 234 -10.87 -9.95 -13.70
CA ALA A 234 -12.01 -9.61 -12.85
C ALA A 234 -11.65 -8.50 -11.86
N PHE A 235 -12.65 -7.72 -11.44
CA PHE A 235 -12.49 -6.74 -10.35
C PHE A 235 -12.45 -7.48 -9.01
N LEU A 236 -11.41 -7.24 -8.22
CA LEU A 236 -11.26 -7.88 -6.91
C LEU A 236 -11.88 -7.05 -5.79
N VAL A 237 -12.63 -7.72 -4.92
CA VAL A 237 -13.23 -7.18 -3.69
C VAL A 237 -12.67 -7.83 -2.43
N GLY A 238 -11.94 -8.95 -2.58
CA GLY A 238 -11.24 -9.63 -1.50
C GLY A 238 -9.84 -10.05 -1.94
N PHE A 239 -8.87 -9.88 -1.04
CA PHE A 239 -7.48 -10.26 -1.26
C PHE A 239 -6.87 -10.69 0.06
N THR A 240 -6.46 -11.95 0.19
CA THR A 240 -5.93 -12.49 1.44
C THR A 240 -4.82 -13.48 1.17
N PRO A 241 -3.57 -13.21 1.59
CA PRO A 241 -2.52 -14.20 1.59
C PRO A 241 -2.81 -15.29 2.64
N ILE A 242 -2.51 -16.54 2.28
CA ILE A 242 -2.62 -17.73 3.11
C ILE A 242 -1.34 -18.55 2.97
N GLN A 243 -0.94 -19.22 4.06
CA GLN A 243 0.08 -20.25 4.01
C GLN A 243 -0.58 -21.61 3.86
N THR A 244 -0.17 -22.39 2.87
CA THR A 244 -0.66 -23.76 2.69
C THR A 244 0.19 -24.77 3.48
N ILE A 245 -0.26 -26.02 3.53
CA ILE A 245 0.40 -27.08 4.31
C ILE A 245 1.84 -27.37 3.88
N ASP A 246 2.20 -27.06 2.63
CA ASP A 246 3.56 -27.23 2.11
C ASP A 246 4.48 -26.05 2.46
N GLY A 247 3.97 -25.06 3.21
CA GLY A 247 4.68 -23.84 3.61
C GLY A 247 4.65 -22.72 2.58
N SER A 248 4.16 -22.96 1.37
CA SER A 248 4.02 -21.93 0.31
C SER A 248 2.97 -20.89 0.68
N ILE A 249 3.22 -19.64 0.29
CA ILE A 249 2.28 -18.53 0.41
C ILE A 249 1.50 -18.39 -0.90
N ARG A 250 0.18 -18.32 -0.79
CA ARG A 250 -0.76 -18.10 -1.90
C ARG A 250 -1.69 -16.96 -1.55
N THR A 251 -2.29 -16.32 -2.54
CA THR A 251 -3.40 -15.39 -2.31
C THR A 251 -4.71 -16.08 -2.62
N VAL A 252 -5.72 -15.83 -1.79
CA VAL A 252 -7.13 -16.08 -2.11
C VAL A 252 -7.73 -14.75 -2.51
N ASN A 253 -8.22 -14.71 -3.75
CA ASN A 253 -8.76 -13.51 -4.38
C ASN A 253 -10.26 -13.71 -4.56
N THR A 254 -11.07 -12.77 -4.09
CA THR A 254 -12.52 -12.79 -4.29
C THR A 254 -12.89 -11.72 -5.31
N ASP A 255 -13.57 -12.11 -6.38
CA ASP A 255 -14.04 -11.18 -7.40
C ASP A 255 -15.41 -10.56 -7.06
N SER A 256 -15.80 -9.54 -7.81
CA SER A 256 -17.06 -8.80 -7.66
C SER A 256 -18.34 -9.65 -7.85
N SER A 257 -18.23 -10.84 -8.45
CA SER A 257 -19.33 -11.81 -8.59
C SER A 257 -19.38 -12.84 -7.44
N GLY A 258 -18.41 -12.79 -6.53
CA GLY A 258 -18.24 -13.76 -5.43
C GLY A 258 -17.41 -14.99 -5.82
N GLY A 259 -16.84 -15.02 -7.03
CA GLY A 259 -15.92 -16.06 -7.47
C GLY A 259 -14.61 -16.02 -6.69
N LEU A 260 -13.99 -17.19 -6.52
CA LEU A 260 -12.71 -17.34 -5.84
C LEU A 260 -11.61 -17.74 -6.83
N GLY A 261 -10.52 -17.00 -6.82
CA GLY A 261 -9.28 -17.31 -7.53
C GLY A 261 -8.12 -17.48 -6.56
N THR A 262 -7.06 -18.15 -7.01
CA THR A 262 -5.81 -18.26 -6.24
C THR A 262 -4.61 -17.73 -7.02
N GLY A 263 -3.77 -16.94 -6.37
CA GLY A 263 -2.47 -16.51 -6.90
C GLY A 263 -1.32 -17.15 -6.14
N SER A 264 -0.17 -17.31 -6.80
CA SER A 264 1.08 -17.65 -6.10
C SER A 264 1.75 -16.38 -5.59
N VAL A 265 2.28 -16.43 -4.37
CA VAL A 265 3.16 -15.36 -3.86
C VAL A 265 4.60 -15.77 -4.09
N ASN A 266 5.33 -14.99 -4.89
CA ASN A 266 6.75 -15.21 -5.09
C ASN A 266 7.47 -14.75 -3.83
N ILE A 267 8.26 -15.61 -3.19
CA ILE A 267 9.05 -15.23 -2.01
C ILE A 267 10.55 -15.31 -2.34
N ASN A 268 11.31 -14.34 -1.85
CA ASN A 268 12.75 -14.37 -1.96
C ASN A 268 13.31 -15.45 -1.03
N LYS A 269 13.99 -16.46 -1.60
CA LYS A 269 14.57 -17.57 -0.83
C LYS A 269 15.78 -17.16 0.03
N ASN A 270 16.29 -15.93 -0.11
CA ASN A 270 17.37 -15.35 0.68
C ASN A 270 16.87 -14.09 1.43
N PRO A 271 16.30 -14.23 2.64
CA PRO A 271 15.71 -13.09 3.35
C PRO A 271 16.77 -12.06 3.77
N LYS A 272 16.55 -10.78 3.40
CA LYS A 272 17.40 -9.65 3.82
C LYS A 272 16.81 -8.97 5.05
N GLY A 273 17.34 -9.28 6.24
CA GLY A 273 17.18 -8.44 7.45
C GLY A 273 15.74 -8.14 7.87
N ILE A 274 14.80 -9.03 7.59
CA ILE A 274 13.38 -8.84 7.89
C ILE A 274 13.15 -9.11 9.37
N SER A 275 12.50 -8.18 10.07
CA SER A 275 11.96 -8.42 11.42
C SER A 275 10.43 -8.42 11.36
N ARG A 276 9.81 -9.37 12.08
CA ARG A 276 8.34 -9.48 12.19
C ARG A 276 7.80 -8.26 12.93
N PHE A 277 6.82 -7.57 12.34
CA PHE A 277 6.24 -6.34 12.91
C PHE A 277 4.78 -6.49 13.36
N SER A 278 4.14 -7.64 13.09
CA SER A 278 2.77 -7.93 13.49
C SER A 278 2.60 -9.40 13.82
N TYR A 279 1.78 -9.74 14.82
CA TYR A 279 1.40 -11.13 15.11
C TYR A 279 0.64 -11.80 13.95
N ARG A 280 0.12 -11.00 13.00
CA ARG A 280 -0.62 -11.47 11.83
C ARG A 280 0.28 -11.76 10.62
N GLU A 281 1.56 -11.44 10.67
CA GLU A 281 2.52 -11.78 9.62
C GLU A 281 3.47 -12.88 10.12
N ARG A 282 3.79 -13.83 9.24
CA ARG A 282 4.69 -14.96 9.54
C ARG A 282 6.03 -14.82 8.83
#